data_AF-A0A317JM13-F1
#
_entry.id   AF-A0A317JM13-F1
#
_cell.length_a   1.000
_cell.length_b   1.000
_cell.length_c   1.000
_cell.angle_alpha   90.00
_cell.angle_beta   90.00
_cell.angle_gamma   90.00
#
_symmetry.space_group_name_H-M   'P 1'
#
loop_
_entity.id
_entity.type
_entity.pdbx_description
1 polymer ?
#
loop_
_entity_poly.entity_id
_entity_poly.type
_entity_poly.pdbx_seq_one_letter_code
_entity_poly.pdbx_strand_id
1 'polypeptide(L)'
;MIAYLYRWRIKPGKENQFRENWTKVTLILRDQGGSYGSRLHLADNGDWIGYAQWPSREVRDRCNITTPELEHARELMKDAAEKRFPDLELEIQGDYLVQQEPQG
;
A
#
# COMPACT_ATOMS: atom_id res chain seq x y z
N MET A 1 -12.96 -11.82 0.42
CA MET A 1 -11.66 -11.14 0.26
C MET A 1 -11.70 -10.32 -1.01
N ILE A 2 -11.10 -9.14 -0.98
CA ILE A 2 -11.01 -8.21 -2.11
C ILE A 2 -9.60 -7.64 -2.17
N ALA A 3 -9.14 -7.22 -3.35
CA ALA A 3 -7.86 -6.55 -3.49
C ALA A 3 -8.03 -5.12 -3.99
N TYR A 4 -7.07 -4.27 -3.63
CA TYR A 4 -6.97 -2.90 -4.14
C TYR A 4 -5.59 -2.66 -4.72
N LEU A 5 -5.56 -1.95 -5.85
CA LEU A 5 -4.35 -1.47 -6.48
C LEU A 5 -4.20 0.03 -6.24
N TYR A 6 -3.08 0.39 -5.64
CA TYR A 6 -2.67 1.76 -5.42
C TYR A 6 -1.44 2.06 -6.28
N ARG A 7 -1.45 3.18 -6.99
CA ARG A 7 -0.41 3.56 -7.97
C ARG A 7 0.11 4.98 -7.76
N TRP A 8 1.41 5.13 -7.87
CA TRP A 8 2.09 6.42 -7.75
C TRP A 8 3.18 6.57 -8.80
N ARG A 9 3.43 7.82 -9.20
CA ARG A 9 4.72 8.23 -9.74
C ARG A 9 5.48 8.95 -8.64
N ILE A 10 6.71 8.54 -8.39
CA ILE A 10 7.53 9.07 -7.29
C ILE A 10 8.52 10.09 -7.86
N LYS A 11 8.73 11.18 -7.12
CA LYS A 11 9.73 12.21 -7.49
C LYS A 11 11.13 11.59 -7.47
N PRO A 12 11.99 11.88 -8.46
CA PRO A 12 13.38 11.42 -8.44
C PRO A 12 14.09 11.79 -7.14
N GLY A 13 14.73 10.81 -6.50
CA GLY A 13 15.47 10.99 -5.25
C GLY A 13 14.63 10.88 -3.97
N LYS A 14 13.31 10.66 -4.08
CA LYS A 14 12.41 10.45 -2.93
C LYS A 14 11.92 9.01 -2.78
N GLU A 15 12.48 8.07 -3.53
CA GLU A 15 12.07 6.66 -3.55
C GLU A 15 12.22 6.00 -2.18
N ASN A 16 13.32 6.26 -1.46
CA ASN A 16 13.54 5.72 -0.12
C ASN A 16 12.53 6.29 0.89
N GLN A 17 12.29 7.61 0.87
CA GLN A 17 11.28 8.24 1.71
C GLN A 17 9.90 7.63 1.44
N PHE A 18 9.54 7.42 0.17
CA PHE A 18 8.27 6.78 -0.17
C PHE A 18 8.21 5.35 0.35
N ARG A 19 9.23 4.52 0.09
CA ARG A 19 9.25 3.11 0.48
C ARG A 19 9.19 2.92 1.99
N GLU A 20 9.98 3.67 2.76
CA GLU A 20 9.99 3.58 4.22
C GLU A 20 8.63 3.94 4.83
N ASN A 21 8.01 5.02 4.35
CA ASN A 21 6.73 5.46 4.89
C ASN A 21 5.56 4.60 4.38
N TRP A 22 5.63 4.09 3.14
CA TRP A 22 4.71 3.07 2.65
C TRP A 22 4.76 1.81 3.52
N THR A 23 5.95 1.38 3.94
CA THR A 23 6.12 0.23 4.83
C THR A 23 5.42 0.49 6.17
N LYS A 24 5.64 1.66 6.80
CA LYS A 24 4.98 2.03 8.05
C LYS A 24 3.46 2.00 7.92
N VAL A 25 2.91 2.66 6.90
CA VAL A 25 1.46 2.67 6.62
C VAL A 25 0.94 1.24 6.46
N THR A 26 1.63 0.42 5.66
CA THR A 26 1.21 -0.97 5.38
C THR A 26 1.21 -1.83 6.64
N LEU A 27 2.24 -1.74 7.48
CA LEU A 27 2.33 -2.49 8.72
C LEU A 27 1.24 -2.05 9.71
N ILE A 28 1.00 -0.75 9.89
CA ILE A 28 -0.07 -0.25 10.76
C ILE A 28 -1.45 -0.72 10.28
N LEU A 29 -1.74 -0.63 8.97
CA LEU A 29 -3.02 -1.08 8.43
C LEU A 29 -3.20 -2.60 8.51
N ARG A 30 -2.11 -3.37 8.39
CA ARG A 30 -2.14 -4.83 8.59
C ARG A 30 -2.40 -5.18 10.04
N ASP A 31 -1.62 -4.60 10.95
CA ASP A 31 -1.59 -5.00 12.36
C ASP A 31 -2.77 -4.45 13.15
N GLN A 32 -3.34 -3.31 12.73
CA GLN A 32 -4.40 -2.61 13.46
C GLN A 32 -5.67 -2.37 12.62
N GLY A 33 -5.53 -2.25 11.29
CA GLY A 33 -6.62 -1.87 10.38
C GLY A 33 -7.40 -3.05 9.78
N GLY A 34 -6.94 -4.30 9.99
CA GLY A 34 -7.57 -5.49 9.43
C GLY A 34 -7.21 -5.77 7.97
N SER A 35 -6.22 -5.08 7.40
CA SER A 35 -5.66 -5.47 6.10
C SER A 35 -4.92 -6.80 6.21
N TYR A 36 -4.92 -7.60 5.14
CA TYR A 36 -4.05 -8.78 5.04
C TYR A 36 -2.64 -8.44 4.57
N GLY A 37 -2.30 -7.15 4.53
CA GLY A 37 -1.01 -6.64 4.07
C GLY A 37 -1.04 -6.23 2.62
N SER A 38 0.13 -5.80 2.15
CA SER A 38 0.31 -5.25 0.82
C SER A 38 1.70 -5.60 0.28
N ARG A 39 1.82 -5.71 -1.05
CA ARG A 39 3.10 -5.81 -1.75
C ARG A 39 3.35 -4.54 -2.54
N LEU A 40 4.56 -4.02 -2.43
CA LEU A 40 5.01 -2.88 -3.23
C LEU A 40 5.81 -3.38 -4.43
N HIS A 41 5.49 -2.83 -5.60
CA HIS A 41 6.14 -3.12 -6.86
C HIS A 41 6.65 -1.82 -7.50
N LEU A 42 7.73 -1.93 -8.26
CA LEU A 42 8.10 -0.96 -9.27
C LEU A 42 7.77 -1.58 -10.64
N ALA A 43 6.84 -0.98 -11.38
CA ALA A 43 6.50 -1.40 -12.72
C ALA A 43 7.56 -0.94 -13.74
N ASP A 44 7.59 -1.59 -14.90
CA ASP A 44 8.49 -1.29 -16.00
C ASP A 44 8.33 0.14 -16.56
N ASN A 45 7.14 0.71 -16.42
CA ASN A 45 6.81 2.09 -16.79
C ASN A 45 7.17 3.13 -15.71
N GLY A 46 7.85 2.72 -14.62
CA GLY A 46 8.29 3.57 -13.52
C GLY A 46 7.23 3.89 -12.47
N ASP A 47 6.01 3.35 -12.60
CA ASP A 47 4.99 3.51 -11.55
C ASP A 47 5.27 2.58 -10.37
N TRP A 48 5.11 3.10 -9.17
CA TRP A 48 5.11 2.32 -7.94
C TRP A 48 3.69 1.82 -7.66
N ILE A 49 3.54 0.53 -7.37
CA ILE A 49 2.25 -0.15 -7.26
C ILE A 49 2.14 -0.92 -5.94
N GLY A 50 1.18 -0.54 -5.10
CA GLY A 50 0.78 -1.28 -3.92
C GLY A 50 -0.40 -2.20 -4.24
N TYR A 51 -0.22 -3.51 -4.13
CA TYR A 51 -1.31 -4.50 -4.18
C TYR A 51 -1.66 -4.91 -2.75
N ALA A 52 -2.83 -4.51 -2.25
CA ALA A 52 -3.28 -4.80 -0.89
C ALA A 52 -4.50 -5.72 -0.89
N GLN A 53 -4.52 -6.69 0.02
CA GLN A 53 -5.68 -7.55 0.26
C GLN A 53 -6.42 -7.14 1.52
N TRP A 54 -7.75 -7.25 1.47
CA TRP A 54 -8.67 -6.95 2.56
C TRP A 54 -9.72 -8.05 2.71
N PRO A 55 -10.24 -8.32 3.93
CA PRO A 55 -11.29 -9.31 4.14
C PRO A 55 -12.54 -9.02 3.29
N SER A 56 -12.95 -7.75 3.23
CA SER A 56 -14.06 -7.25 2.40
C SER A 56 -13.90 -5.76 2.10
N ARG A 57 -14.74 -5.24 1.19
CA ARG A 57 -14.85 -3.80 0.90
C ARG A 57 -15.22 -3.03 2.16
N GLU A 58 -16.18 -3.54 2.94
CA GLU A 58 -16.68 -2.89 4.14
C GLU A 58 -15.60 -2.73 5.21
N VAL A 59 -14.72 -3.72 5.37
CA VAL A 59 -13.58 -3.62 6.31
C VAL A 59 -12.62 -2.53 5.86
N ARG A 60 -12.29 -2.48 4.56
CA ARG A 60 -11.44 -1.43 4.00
C ARG A 60 -12.05 -0.04 4.18
N ASP A 61 -13.33 0.12 3.87
CA ASP A 61 -14.02 1.42 3.89
C ASP A 61 -14.26 1.92 5.32
N ARG A 62 -14.42 1.01 6.29
CA ARG A 62 -14.57 1.37 7.71
C ARG A 62 -13.23 1.50 8.45
N CYS A 63 -12.11 1.17 7.83
CA CYS A 63 -10.79 1.31 8.45
C CYS A 63 -10.48 2.79 8.71
N ASN A 64 -10.66 3.22 9.96
CA ASN A 64 -10.49 4.60 10.42
C ASN A 64 -9.29 4.79 11.37
N ILE A 65 -8.34 3.84 11.36
CA ILE A 65 -7.12 3.93 12.18
C ILE A 65 -6.47 5.28 11.94
N THR A 66 -6.24 5.99 13.03
CA THR A 66 -5.62 7.31 13.05
C THR A 66 -4.65 7.35 14.20
N THR A 67 -3.36 7.46 13.89
CA THR A 67 -2.29 7.68 14.87
C THR A 67 -1.37 8.78 14.34
N PRO A 68 -0.66 9.52 15.20
CA PRO A 68 0.30 10.53 14.74
C PRO A 68 1.34 9.96 13.77
N GLU A 69 1.81 8.74 14.02
CA GLU A 69 2.76 8.05 13.15
C GLU A 69 2.17 7.73 11.77
N LEU A 70 0.94 7.22 11.73
CA LEU A 70 0.26 6.88 10.48
C LEU A 70 0.03 8.13 9.62
N GLU A 71 -0.45 9.21 10.24
CA GLU A 71 -0.69 10.47 9.53
C GLU A 71 0.61 11.08 9.01
N HIS A 72 1.67 11.10 9.82
CA HIS A 72 2.97 11.59 9.38
C HIS A 72 3.56 10.75 8.24
N ALA A 73 3.43 9.42 8.29
CA ALA A 73 3.87 8.55 7.21
C ALA A 73 3.08 8.81 5.90
N ARG A 74 1.76 9.02 5.99
CA ARG A 74 0.92 9.40 4.84
C ARG A 74 1.34 10.74 4.25
N GLU A 75 1.67 11.73 5.07
CA GLU A 75 2.18 13.02 4.62
C GLU A 75 3.50 12.87 3.86
N LEU A 76 4.46 12.10 4.39
CA LEU A 76 5.74 11.87 3.73
C LEU A 76 5.60 11.08 2.42
N MET A 77 4.66 10.14 2.34
CA MET A 77 4.31 9.48 1.07
C MET A 77 3.73 10.47 0.07
N LYS A 78 2.82 11.35 0.50
CA LYS A 78 2.21 12.38 -0.35
C LYS A 78 3.25 13.38 -0.85
N ASP A 79 4.19 13.78 -0.01
CA ASP A 79 5.30 14.65 -0.40
C ASP A 79 6.27 13.98 -1.41
N ALA A 80 6.52 12.68 -1.26
CA ALA A 80 7.36 11.93 -2.19
C ALA A 80 6.69 11.67 -3.55
N ALA A 81 5.36 11.58 -3.59
CA ALA A 81 4.63 11.34 -4.82
C ALA A 81 4.60 12.59 -5.71
N GLU A 82 4.99 12.43 -6.97
CA GLU A 82 4.72 13.40 -8.04
C GLU A 82 3.25 13.29 -8.46
N LYS A 83 2.73 12.06 -8.55
CA LYS A 83 1.36 11.79 -8.97
C LYS A 83 0.78 10.60 -8.20
N ARG A 84 -0.47 10.72 -7.78
CA ARG A 84 -1.32 9.60 -7.32
C ARG A 84 -2.38 9.33 -8.38
N PHE A 85 -2.52 8.08 -8.80
CA PHE A 85 -3.59 7.65 -9.71
C PHE A 85 -4.84 7.19 -8.92
N PRO A 86 -6.03 7.14 -9.53
CA PRO A 86 -7.21 6.56 -8.86
C PRO A 86 -6.97 5.14 -8.36
N ASP A 87 -7.58 4.79 -7.23
CA ASP A 87 -7.60 3.44 -6.70
C ASP A 87 -8.35 2.51 -7.66
N LEU A 88 -7.82 1.31 -7.87
CA LEU A 88 -8.57 0.25 -8.54
C LEU A 88 -8.99 -0.78 -7.52
N GLU A 89 -10.27 -1.10 -7.51
CA GLU A 89 -10.78 -2.26 -6.82
C GLU A 89 -10.68 -3.49 -7.73
N LEU A 90 -10.25 -4.61 -7.17
CA LEU A 90 -9.99 -5.84 -7.89
C LEU A 90 -10.72 -7.00 -7.23
N GLU A 91 -11.51 -7.71 -8.03
CA GLU A 91 -12.04 -9.02 -7.67
C GLU A 91 -10.97 -10.09 -7.91
N ILE A 92 -10.79 -10.98 -6.93
CA ILE A 92 -9.79 -12.05 -7.01
C ILE A 92 -10.40 -13.24 -7.74
N GLN A 93 -9.99 -13.47 -8.99
CA GLN A 93 -10.43 -14.62 -9.80
C GLN A 93 -9.63 -15.91 -9.52
N GLY A 94 -8.50 -15.80 -8.81
CA GLY A 94 -7.66 -16.90 -8.38
C GLY A 94 -6.49 -16.38 -7.56
N ASP A 95 -6.13 -17.08 -6.48
CA ASP A 95 -5.01 -16.73 -5.62
C ASP A 95 -4.07 -17.93 -5.46
N TYR A 96 -2.83 -17.73 -5.91
CA TYR A 96 -1.74 -18.70 -5.83
C TYR A 96 -0.49 -18.06 -5.23
N LEU A 97 -0.63 -16.91 -4.55
CA LEU A 97 0.48 -16.26 -3.89
C LEU A 97 0.94 -17.13 -2.72
N VAL A 98 2.24 -17.41 -2.69
CA VAL A 98 2.90 -18.03 -1.53
C VAL A 98 3.57 -16.95 -0.69
N GLN A 99 3.52 -17.09 0.63
CA GLN A 99 4.29 -16.26 1.53
C GLN A 99 5.77 -16.56 1.29
N GLN A 100 6.53 -15.53 0.92
CA GLN A 100 7.98 -15.64 0.83
C GLN A 100 8.59 -15.21 2.15
N GLU A 101 9.52 -16.00 2.68
CA GLU A 101 10.32 -15.58 3.82
C GLU A 101 11.15 -14.33 3.43
N PRO A 102 11.33 -13.36 4.34
CA PRO A 102 12.15 -12.20 4.05
C PRO A 102 13.56 -12.68 3.66
N GLN A 103 14.01 -12.34 2.45
CA GLN A 103 15.43 -12.45 2.14
C GLN A 103 16.13 -11.37 2.97
N GLY A 104 16.89 -11.83 3.98
CA GLY A 104 17.61 -10.98 4.92
C GLY A 104 18.65 -10.08 4.28
#